data_AF-A0A8B6F405-F1
#
_entry.id   AF-A0A8B6F405-F1
#
_cell.length_a   1.000
_cell.length_b   1.000
_cell.length_c   1.000
_cell.angle_alpha   90.00
_cell.angle_beta   90.00
_cell.angle_gamma   90.00
#
_symmetry.space_group_name_H-M   'P 1'
#
loop_
_entity.id
_entity.type
_entity.pdbx_description
1 polymer ?
#
loop_
_entity_poly.entity_id
_entity_poly.type
_entity_poly.pdbx_seq_one_letter_code
_entity_poly.pdbx_strand_id
1 'polypeptide(L)'
;MNIWQGNATLHLYPHFEPLRQIEGVTDYLTTEISTSKQKKFSLVTFVDTPGLVDGDMKYPFDVNKSILWLGDLADLIFVFFDPIGQALCKRTLNLVEELNHKHADRIRFYLSKADEAGHESDRQRVMMQIVQELCKRPGLNRTGFDMPTIYVPNMNSKGSRCANQIEEVCKDIEKTINQTIQTTLNSLEKDCDQIAELVEDKLEKDSVTASVNLRAKFRGALFGFIGMLLPLILLATYLVSTKSEVVKVLGEDILATMSLYLGPLARAWQKVPAQYSQYVIIGIVGVALIMLLIAKFASSTKPTLSRKQKKSLLEVRDYVQNTVKSKKQKLYQEYLKQSVADHDL
;
A
#
# COMPACT_ATOMS: atom_id res chain seq x y z
N MET A 1 36.46 5.13 -5.65
CA MET A 1 35.09 5.66 -5.44
C MET A 1 34.40 5.59 -6.79
N ASN A 2 33.27 4.90 -6.90
CA ASN A 2 32.51 4.82 -8.16
C ASN A 2 31.46 5.93 -8.14
N ILE A 3 31.47 6.77 -9.18
CA ILE A 3 30.55 7.91 -9.32
C ILE A 3 29.51 7.57 -10.39
N TRP A 4 28.24 7.70 -10.05
CA TRP A 4 27.11 7.53 -10.97
C TRP A 4 26.35 8.86 -11.09
N GLN A 5 25.80 9.13 -12.27
CA GLN A 5 25.14 10.41 -12.57
C GLN A 5 23.73 10.21 -13.14
N GLY A 6 22.84 11.15 -12.79
CA GLY A 6 21.49 11.28 -13.32
C GLY A 6 20.66 10.01 -13.27
N ASN A 7 20.29 9.48 -14.44
CA ASN A 7 19.41 8.31 -14.53
C ASN A 7 20.01 7.06 -13.85
N ALA A 8 21.33 6.92 -13.81
CA ALA A 8 21.97 5.80 -13.12
C ALA A 8 21.73 5.86 -11.59
N THR A 9 21.73 7.06 -11.01
CA THR A 9 21.36 7.27 -9.60
C THR A 9 19.94 6.83 -9.31
N LEU A 10 18.99 7.16 -10.19
CA LEU A 10 17.59 6.79 -10.03
C LEU A 10 17.34 5.28 -10.15
N HIS A 11 18.10 4.59 -11.01
CA HIS A 11 18.06 3.13 -11.08
C HIS A 11 18.58 2.46 -9.81
N LEU A 12 19.63 3.02 -9.20
CA LEU A 12 20.20 2.48 -7.96
C LEU A 12 19.33 2.81 -6.74
N TYR A 13 18.65 3.95 -6.75
CA TYR A 13 17.79 4.43 -5.68
C TYR A 13 16.38 4.78 -6.23
N PRO A 14 15.52 3.77 -6.46
CA PRO A 14 14.21 3.98 -7.09
C PRO A 14 13.27 4.90 -6.29
N HIS A 15 13.48 5.04 -4.98
CA HIS A 15 12.70 5.95 -4.16
C HIS A 15 12.97 7.43 -4.49
N PHE A 16 14.07 7.75 -5.18
CA PHE A 16 14.35 9.08 -5.73
C PHE A 16 13.69 9.34 -7.09
N GLU A 17 13.04 8.35 -7.71
CA GLU A 17 12.36 8.50 -8.99
C GLU A 17 11.39 9.71 -9.06
N PRO A 18 10.63 10.06 -8.00
CA PRO A 18 9.77 11.23 -8.01
C PRO A 18 10.51 12.57 -8.21
N LEU A 19 11.82 12.65 -7.91
CA LEU A 19 12.62 13.86 -8.18
C LEU A 19 12.69 14.20 -9.67
N ARG A 20 12.51 13.22 -10.56
CA ARG A 20 12.45 13.46 -12.01
C ARG A 20 11.30 14.41 -12.40
N GLN A 21 10.28 14.56 -11.56
CA GLN A 21 9.17 15.49 -11.79
C GLN A 21 9.60 16.96 -11.62
N ILE A 22 10.77 17.23 -11.04
CA ILE A 22 11.33 18.56 -10.93
C ILE A 22 12.29 18.76 -12.10
N GLU A 23 11.90 19.65 -13.01
CA GLU A 23 12.66 19.92 -14.24
C GLU A 23 14.10 20.35 -13.92
N GLY A 24 15.06 19.74 -14.62
CA GLY A 24 16.48 20.03 -14.47
C GLY A 24 17.19 19.36 -13.28
N VAL A 25 16.49 18.77 -12.30
CA VAL A 25 17.14 18.17 -11.11
C VAL A 25 18.00 16.96 -11.45
N THR A 26 17.53 16.10 -12.35
CA THR A 26 18.19 14.83 -12.65
C THR A 26 19.62 15.02 -13.17
N ASP A 27 19.90 16.11 -13.88
CA ASP A 27 21.24 16.39 -14.43
C ASP A 27 22.28 16.68 -13.33
N TYR A 28 21.83 17.03 -12.12
CA TYR A 28 22.69 17.36 -10.98
C TYR A 28 22.67 16.27 -9.89
N LEU A 29 21.97 15.15 -10.11
CA LEU A 29 22.04 14.00 -9.21
C LEU A 29 23.34 13.24 -9.43
N THR A 30 24.15 13.16 -8.37
CA THR A 30 25.39 12.39 -8.34
C THR A 30 25.35 11.44 -7.15
N THR A 31 25.78 10.20 -7.37
CA THR A 31 25.92 9.20 -6.31
C THR A 31 27.36 8.78 -6.19
N GLU A 32 27.86 8.79 -4.96
CA GLU A 32 29.15 8.21 -4.62
C GLU A 32 28.95 7.09 -3.58
N ILE A 33 29.58 5.94 -3.81
CA ILE A 33 29.50 4.80 -2.90
C ILE A 33 30.80 4.69 -2.11
N SER A 34 30.68 4.76 -0.79
CA SER A 34 31.77 4.45 0.15
C SER A 34 31.75 2.97 0.53
N THR A 35 32.93 2.34 0.59
CA THR A 35 33.09 0.94 1.02
C THR A 35 33.40 0.82 2.51
N SER A 36 33.38 1.93 3.26
CA SER A 36 33.66 1.92 4.69
C SER A 36 32.59 1.12 5.45
N LYS A 37 33.06 0.22 6.32
CA LYS A 37 32.20 -0.52 7.26
C LYS A 37 32.20 0.09 8.66
N GLN A 38 33.01 1.12 8.90
CA GLN A 38 33.10 1.76 10.21
C GLN A 38 31.78 2.47 10.56
N LYS A 39 31.48 2.57 11.86
CA LYS A 39 30.35 3.33 12.42
C LYS A 39 29.00 3.01 11.77
N LYS A 40 28.81 1.77 11.28
CA LYS A 40 27.59 1.31 10.60
C LYS A 40 27.21 2.16 9.37
N PHE A 41 28.17 2.85 8.75
CA PHE A 41 27.91 3.73 7.61
C PHE A 41 27.41 3.00 6.35
N SER A 42 27.58 1.68 6.27
CA SER A 42 26.94 0.88 5.22
C SER A 42 25.41 0.91 5.26
N LEU A 43 24.82 1.34 6.38
CA LEU A 43 23.37 1.46 6.57
C LEU A 43 22.85 2.90 6.38
N VAL A 44 23.74 3.83 6.03
CA VAL A 44 23.41 5.26 5.92
C VAL A 44 23.58 5.72 4.48
N THR A 45 22.61 6.49 4.00
CA THR A 45 22.74 7.24 2.75
C THR A 45 22.75 8.73 3.09
N PHE A 46 23.87 9.39 2.85
CA PHE A 46 23.95 10.85 2.97
C PHE A 46 23.47 11.48 1.68
N VAL A 47 22.58 12.46 1.79
CA VAL A 47 22.18 13.31 0.68
C VAL A 47 22.78 14.69 0.90
N ASP A 48 23.79 15.01 0.10
CA ASP A 48 24.37 16.35 0.10
C ASP A 48 23.51 17.27 -0.77
N THR A 49 23.24 18.48 -0.28
CA THR A 49 22.38 19.46 -0.94
C THR A 49 23.20 20.69 -1.31
N PRO A 50 22.86 21.38 -2.43
CA PRO A 50 23.60 22.57 -2.81
C PRO A 50 23.54 23.65 -1.73
N GLY A 51 24.65 24.35 -1.52
CA GLY A 51 24.72 25.49 -0.61
C GLY A 51 23.73 26.58 -1.01
N LEU A 52 22.96 27.05 -0.03
CA LEU A 52 21.93 28.06 -0.22
C LEU A 52 22.48 29.47 -0.04
N VAL A 53 22.29 30.32 -1.05
CA VAL A 53 22.66 31.74 -0.99
C VAL A 53 21.47 32.65 -1.24
N ASP A 54 21.52 33.84 -0.66
CA ASP A 54 20.62 34.94 -0.98
C ASP A 54 21.15 35.78 -2.16
N GLY A 55 20.28 36.52 -2.84
CA GLY A 55 20.63 37.41 -3.96
C GLY A 55 20.22 36.88 -5.34
N ASP A 56 20.92 37.35 -6.38
CA ASP A 56 20.56 37.10 -7.80
C ASP A 56 21.00 35.72 -8.34
N MET A 57 21.58 34.86 -7.49
CA MET A 57 22.00 33.52 -7.91
C MET A 57 20.78 32.67 -8.28
N LYS A 58 20.78 32.17 -9.53
CA LYS A 58 19.76 31.25 -10.04
C LYS A 58 20.29 29.83 -10.04
N TYR A 59 19.57 28.95 -9.36
CA TYR A 59 19.80 27.51 -9.46
C TYR A 59 19.23 27.01 -10.81
N PRO A 60 19.83 25.97 -11.40
CA PRO A 60 19.38 25.40 -12.67
C PRO A 60 18.06 24.62 -12.56
N PHE A 61 17.54 24.44 -11.34
CA PHE A 61 16.28 23.79 -11.03
C PHE A 61 15.66 24.42 -9.77
N ASP A 62 14.43 24.02 -9.44
CA ASP A 62 13.76 24.45 -8.21
C ASP A 62 14.38 23.78 -6.97
N VAL A 63 15.42 24.43 -6.44
CA VAL A 63 16.18 23.93 -5.28
C VAL A 63 15.33 23.82 -4.03
N ASN A 64 14.36 24.73 -3.85
CA ASN A 64 13.50 24.75 -2.67
C ASN A 64 12.60 23.52 -2.68
N LYS A 65 11.92 23.26 -3.81
CA LYS A 65 11.05 22.10 -3.96
C LYS A 65 11.82 20.79 -3.79
N SER A 66 13.03 20.71 -4.33
CA SER A 66 13.89 19.53 -4.18
C SER A 66 14.27 19.27 -2.72
N ILE A 67 14.70 20.30 -1.97
CA ILE A 67 15.07 20.17 -0.56
C ILE A 67 13.87 19.81 0.31
N LEU A 68 12.70 20.42 0.08
CA LEU A 68 11.48 20.08 0.81
C LEU A 68 11.05 18.63 0.57
N TRP A 69 11.16 18.15 -0.67
CA TRP A 69 10.87 16.76 -1.00
C TRP A 69 11.86 15.79 -0.34
N LEU A 70 13.15 16.11 -0.35
CA LEU A 70 14.17 15.33 0.34
C LEU A 70 13.93 15.28 1.84
N GLY A 71 13.49 16.40 2.44
CA GLY A 71 13.13 16.46 3.86
C GLY A 71 11.97 15.54 4.24
N ASP A 72 10.99 15.33 3.34
CA ASP A 72 9.88 14.39 3.57
C ASP A 72 10.36 12.92 3.61
N LEU A 73 11.47 12.60 2.93
CA LEU A 73 12.06 11.27 2.89
C LEU A 73 13.10 11.02 3.99
N ALA A 74 13.79 12.06 4.46
CA ALA A 74 14.92 11.95 5.36
C ALA A 74 14.53 11.51 6.79
N ASP A 75 15.32 10.60 7.37
CA ASP A 75 15.23 10.22 8.79
C ASP A 75 15.84 11.29 9.72
N LEU A 76 16.89 11.98 9.25
CA LEU A 76 17.55 13.10 9.94
C LEU A 76 17.84 14.22 8.95
N ILE A 77 17.69 15.46 9.41
CA ILE A 77 17.98 16.67 8.63
C ILE A 77 19.02 17.48 9.39
N PHE A 78 20.20 17.62 8.81
CA PHE A 78 21.29 18.40 9.41
C PHE A 78 21.36 19.78 8.76
N VAL A 79 21.30 20.83 9.59
CA VAL A 79 21.49 22.21 9.15
C VAL A 79 22.79 22.73 9.75
N PHE A 80 23.71 23.09 8.87
CA PHE A 80 25.03 23.59 9.26
C PHE A 80 25.09 25.11 9.16
N PHE A 81 25.48 25.74 10.26
CA PHE A 81 25.78 27.16 10.33
C PHE A 81 27.30 27.34 10.35
N ASP A 82 27.83 28.15 9.43
CA ASP A 82 29.26 28.45 9.36
C ASP A 82 29.55 29.79 10.08
N PRO A 83 30.42 29.82 11.10
CA PRO A 83 30.74 31.01 11.87
C PRO A 83 31.57 32.07 11.12
N ILE A 84 32.22 31.70 10.01
CA ILE A 84 33.05 32.61 9.19
C ILE A 84 32.24 33.15 7.99
N GLY A 85 31.22 32.40 7.55
CA GLY A 85 30.35 32.78 6.44
C GLY A 85 29.13 33.63 6.82
N GLN A 86 28.25 33.88 5.85
CA GLN A 86 26.89 34.38 6.12
C GLN A 86 26.07 33.25 6.76
N ALA A 87 26.18 33.09 8.08
CA ALA A 87 25.45 32.06 8.82
C ALA A 87 23.92 32.17 8.67
N LEU A 88 23.40 33.35 8.32
CA LEU A 88 21.99 33.69 8.43
C LEU A 88 21.35 34.01 7.06
N CYS A 89 21.49 33.07 6.13
CA CYS A 89 20.83 33.13 4.82
C CYS A 89 19.30 33.03 4.97
N LYS A 90 18.57 34.03 4.49
CA LYS A 90 17.10 34.10 4.56
C LYS A 90 16.45 32.93 3.85
N ARG A 91 16.97 32.53 2.68
CA ARG A 91 16.48 31.34 1.94
C ARG A 91 16.63 30.08 2.77
N THR A 92 17.78 29.86 3.42
CA THR A 92 18.01 28.72 4.32
C THR A 92 17.00 28.72 5.47
N LEU A 93 16.85 29.84 6.17
CA LEU A 93 15.96 29.93 7.32
C LEU A 93 14.49 29.70 6.95
N ASN A 94 14.04 30.16 5.78
CA ASN A 94 12.68 29.91 5.30
C ASN A 94 12.44 28.42 5.01
N LEU A 95 13.38 27.76 4.34
CA LEU A 95 13.27 26.32 4.07
C LEU A 95 13.30 25.49 5.34
N VAL A 96 14.19 25.83 6.27
CA VAL A 96 14.29 25.15 7.56
C VAL A 96 13.02 25.35 8.39
N GLU A 97 12.38 26.52 8.33
CA GLU A 97 11.09 26.76 8.97
C GLU A 97 9.97 25.90 8.37
N GLU A 98 9.89 25.81 7.03
CA GLU A 98 8.94 24.92 6.34
C GLU A 98 9.16 23.45 6.67
N LEU A 99 10.42 23.00 6.71
CA LEU A 99 10.77 21.63 7.12
C LEU A 99 10.39 21.37 8.57
N ASN A 100 10.64 22.34 9.45
CA ASN A 100 10.34 22.22 10.87
C ASN A 100 8.84 22.13 11.17
N HIS A 101 7.98 22.74 10.36
CA HIS A 101 6.54 22.56 10.50
C HIS A 101 6.09 21.10 10.34
N LYS A 102 6.81 20.29 9.55
CA LYS A 102 6.49 18.89 9.30
C LYS A 102 7.34 17.90 10.09
N HIS A 103 8.63 18.21 10.29
CA HIS A 103 9.68 17.27 10.71
C HIS A 103 10.56 17.85 11.82
N ALA A 104 9.99 18.62 12.75
CA ALA A 104 10.73 19.27 13.84
C ALA A 104 11.62 18.31 14.66
N ASP A 105 11.19 17.06 14.84
CA ASP A 105 11.91 16.02 15.59
C ASP A 105 13.16 15.48 14.88
N ARG A 106 13.25 15.66 13.56
CA ARG A 106 14.35 15.15 12.71
C ARG A 106 15.43 16.19 12.45
N ILE A 107 15.14 17.47 12.71
CA ILE A 107 16.04 18.59 12.41
C ILE A 107 17.04 18.77 13.55
N ARG A 108 18.34 18.83 13.20
CA ARG A 108 19.44 19.14 14.12
C ARG A 108 20.28 20.28 13.58
N PHE A 109 20.61 21.22 14.46
CA PHE A 109 21.43 22.40 14.14
C PHE A 109 22.85 22.20 14.61
N TYR A 110 23.81 22.57 13.78
CA TYR A 110 25.22 22.42 14.07
C TYR A 110 25.98 23.69 13.71
N LEU A 111 26.89 24.10 14.58
CA LEU A 111 27.89 25.09 14.23
C LEU A 111 29.09 24.35 13.63
N SER A 112 29.24 24.41 12.31
CA SER A 112 30.34 23.75 11.58
C SER A 112 31.60 24.62 11.60
N LYS A 113 32.75 24.04 11.24
CA LYS A 113 34.06 24.74 11.18
C LYS A 113 34.40 25.52 12.46
N ALA A 114 33.97 25.00 13.61
CA ALA A 114 34.16 25.68 14.89
C ALA A 114 35.66 25.82 15.25
N ASP A 115 36.53 25.02 14.66
CA ASP A 115 37.98 25.10 14.80
C ASP A 115 38.60 26.32 14.11
N GLU A 116 37.98 26.83 13.05
CA GLU A 116 38.43 28.02 12.33
C GLU A 116 37.89 29.32 12.96
N ALA A 117 36.85 29.20 13.79
CA ALA A 117 36.17 30.31 14.43
C ALA A 117 36.95 30.82 15.66
N GLY A 118 37.97 31.64 15.42
CA GLY A 118 38.60 32.56 16.40
C GLY A 118 38.78 32.05 17.84
N HIS A 119 38.64 32.96 18.80
CA HIS A 119 38.63 32.60 20.23
C HIS A 119 37.24 32.14 20.67
N GLU A 120 37.17 31.45 21.81
CA GLU A 120 35.90 30.94 22.38
C GLU A 120 34.84 32.04 22.55
N SER A 121 35.26 33.24 22.95
CA SER A 121 34.38 34.40 23.08
C SER A 121 33.74 34.81 21.74
N ASP A 122 34.46 34.67 20.63
CA ASP A 122 33.95 35.03 19.30
C ASP A 122 32.95 33.97 18.82
N ARG A 123 33.24 32.69 19.06
CA ARG A 123 32.30 31.59 18.80
C ARG A 123 31.00 31.74 19.57
N GLN A 124 31.09 32.04 20.86
CA GLN A 124 29.92 32.25 21.70
C GLN A 124 29.08 33.44 21.23
N ARG A 125 29.71 34.53 20.76
CA ARG A 125 28.98 35.67 20.17
C ARG A 125 28.25 35.28 18.88
N VAL A 126 28.91 34.57 17.97
CA VAL A 126 28.30 34.13 16.70
C VAL A 126 27.17 33.14 16.97
N MET A 127 27.39 32.17 17.86
CA MET A 127 26.35 31.24 18.31
C MET A 127 25.15 32.01 18.88
N MET A 128 25.38 32.97 19.78
CA MET A 128 24.32 33.81 20.35
C MET A 128 23.53 34.56 19.26
N GLN A 129 24.21 35.12 18.25
CA GLN A 129 23.55 35.79 17.14
C GLN A 129 22.66 34.83 16.34
N ILE A 130 23.16 33.62 16.05
CA ILE A 130 22.39 32.60 15.33
C ILE A 130 21.16 32.19 16.13
N VAL A 131 21.33 31.88 17.41
CA VAL A 131 20.23 31.50 18.32
C VAL A 131 19.19 32.62 18.40
N GLN A 132 19.61 33.88 18.51
CA GLN A 132 18.70 35.01 18.54
C GLN A 132 17.87 35.14 17.26
N GLU A 133 18.47 34.97 16.08
CA GLU A 133 17.72 34.97 14.83
C GLU A 133 16.77 33.77 14.69
N LEU A 134 17.18 32.59 15.15
CA LEU A 134 16.31 31.40 15.17
C LEU A 134 15.12 31.61 16.11
N CYS A 135 15.33 32.19 17.29
CA CYS A 135 14.27 32.48 18.26
C CYS A 135 13.26 33.54 17.76
N LYS A 136 13.62 34.39 16.79
CA LYS A 136 12.66 35.30 16.14
C LYS A 136 11.62 34.55 15.29
N ARG A 137 11.88 33.29 14.92
CA ARG A 137 10.98 32.44 14.15
C ARG A 137 10.26 31.47 15.09
N PRO A 138 8.92 31.58 15.25
CA PRO A 138 8.17 30.78 16.23
C PRO A 138 8.36 29.27 16.07
N GLY A 139 8.56 28.79 14.83
CA GLY A 139 8.82 27.38 14.54
C GLY A 139 10.17 26.87 15.07
N LEU A 140 11.22 27.69 14.97
CA LEU A 140 12.61 27.26 15.21
C LEU A 140 13.08 27.48 16.66
N ASN A 141 12.25 28.09 17.49
CA ASN A 141 12.59 28.40 18.88
C ASN A 141 12.86 27.13 19.73
N ARG A 142 12.26 25.99 19.40
CA ARG A 142 12.48 24.73 20.14
C ARG A 142 13.84 24.09 19.86
N THR A 143 14.34 24.20 18.64
CA THR A 143 15.56 23.56 18.16
C THR A 143 16.79 24.48 18.25
N GLY A 144 16.60 25.79 18.41
CA GLY A 144 17.69 26.77 18.48
C GLY A 144 18.56 26.70 19.74
N PHE A 145 18.10 26.11 20.85
CA PHE A 145 18.85 26.11 22.12
C PHE A 145 19.96 25.06 22.20
N ASP A 146 19.91 24.03 21.36
CA ASP A 146 20.89 22.95 21.33
C ASP A 146 21.60 22.96 19.97
N MET A 147 22.74 23.65 19.90
CA MET A 147 23.55 23.80 18.69
C MET A 147 25.00 23.38 18.97
N PRO A 148 25.29 22.07 18.92
CA PRO A 148 26.63 21.55 19.14
C PRO A 148 27.64 22.03 18.08
N THR A 149 28.89 22.16 18.50
CA THR A 149 30.03 22.56 17.67
C THR A 149 30.70 21.36 17.06
N ILE A 150 30.81 21.34 15.73
CA ILE A 150 31.43 20.24 15.00
C ILE A 150 32.49 20.76 14.03
N TYR A 151 33.52 19.95 13.80
CA TYR A 151 34.44 20.12 12.70
C TYR A 151 34.99 18.77 12.25
N VAL A 152 35.44 18.68 10.99
CA VAL A 152 36.11 17.50 10.48
C VAL A 152 37.62 17.70 10.67
N PRO A 153 38.30 16.92 11.52
CA PRO A 153 39.73 17.11 11.76
C PRO A 153 40.53 16.87 10.48
N ASN A 154 41.31 17.86 10.04
CA ASN A 154 42.26 17.68 8.95
C ASN A 154 43.47 16.89 9.47
N MET A 155 43.93 15.88 8.72
CA MET A 155 45.11 15.06 9.08
C MET A 155 46.38 15.89 9.31
N ASN A 156 46.44 17.11 8.76
CA ASN A 156 47.56 18.04 8.85
C ASN A 156 47.35 19.19 9.85
N SER A 157 46.20 19.27 10.53
CA SER A 157 45.89 20.35 11.47
C SER A 157 46.40 20.03 12.88
N LYS A 158 47.16 20.96 13.49
CA LYS A 158 47.48 20.90 14.92
C LYS A 158 46.17 20.89 15.70
N GLY A 159 46.01 19.98 16.66
CA GLY A 159 44.77 19.79 17.42
C GLY A 159 44.13 21.11 17.83
N SER A 160 42.89 21.31 17.39
CA SER A 160 42.11 22.50 17.76
C SER A 160 41.81 22.48 19.26
N ARG A 161 41.81 23.66 19.89
CA ARG A 161 41.35 23.81 21.29
C ARG A 161 39.83 23.82 21.40
N CYS A 162 39.11 23.81 20.28
CA CYS A 162 37.66 23.72 20.26
C CYS A 162 37.22 22.29 20.57
N ALA A 163 36.24 22.14 21.47
CA ALA A 163 35.58 20.85 21.68
C ALA A 163 34.85 20.44 20.39
N ASN A 164 35.15 19.24 19.89
CA ASN A 164 34.44 18.65 18.76
C ASN A 164 33.37 17.71 19.29
N GLN A 165 32.12 17.92 18.89
CA GLN A 165 30.98 17.09 19.29
C GLN A 165 30.55 16.11 18.19
N ILE A 166 31.41 15.86 17.18
CA ILE A 166 31.10 14.97 16.05
C ILE A 166 30.80 13.53 16.50
N GLU A 167 31.34 13.08 17.62
CA GLU A 167 31.05 11.78 18.24
C GLU A 167 29.59 11.70 18.72
N GLU A 168 29.00 12.80 19.18
CA GLU A 168 27.59 12.85 19.58
C GLU A 168 26.69 12.76 18.35
N VAL A 169 27.07 13.42 17.25
CA VAL A 169 26.40 13.27 15.95
C VAL A 169 26.43 11.82 15.47
N CYS A 170 27.57 11.13 15.62
CA CYS A 170 27.68 9.72 15.28
C CYS A 170 26.74 8.84 16.13
N LYS A 171 26.62 9.12 17.43
CA LYS A 171 25.69 8.41 18.33
C LYS A 171 24.23 8.64 17.95
N ASP A 172 23.88 9.85 17.54
CA ASP A 172 22.52 10.18 17.10
C ASP A 172 22.16 9.47 15.78
N ILE A 173 23.08 9.43 14.83
CA ILE A 173 22.93 8.64 13.61
C ILE A 173 22.75 7.16 13.96
N GLU A 174 23.59 6.60 14.82
CA GLU A 174 23.49 5.20 15.24
C GLU A 174 22.16 4.89 15.94
N LYS A 175 21.72 5.76 16.84
CA LYS A 175 20.42 5.63 17.51
C LYS A 175 19.29 5.62 16.48
N THR A 176 19.35 6.49 15.48
CA THR A 176 18.34 6.58 14.42
C THR A 176 18.35 5.32 13.57
N ILE A 177 19.53 4.80 13.17
CA ILE A 177 19.65 3.52 12.46
C ILE A 177 18.94 2.40 13.24
N ASN A 178 19.22 2.28 14.54
CA ASN A 178 18.63 1.24 15.37
C ASN A 178 17.10 1.37 15.43
N GLN A 179 16.58 2.59 15.58
CA GLN A 179 15.15 2.88 15.60
C GLN A 179 14.47 2.60 14.26
N THR A 180 15.06 3.05 13.15
CA THR A 180 14.52 2.85 11.80
C THR A 180 14.50 1.36 11.42
N ILE A 181 15.55 0.61 11.76
CA ILE A 181 15.60 -0.85 11.51
C ILE A 181 14.50 -1.57 12.31
N GLN A 182 14.37 -1.29 13.61
CA GLN A 182 13.32 -1.89 14.43
C GLN A 182 11.93 -1.55 13.89
N THR A 183 11.68 -0.27 13.57
CA THR A 183 10.39 0.20 13.07
C THR A 183 10.06 -0.43 11.73
N THR A 184 11.02 -0.51 10.81
CA THR A 184 10.83 -1.08 9.47
C THR A 184 10.59 -2.58 9.54
N LEU A 185 11.36 -3.33 10.33
CA LEU A 185 11.17 -4.77 10.49
C LEU A 185 9.87 -5.12 11.22
N ASN A 186 9.42 -4.29 12.15
CA ASN A 186 8.12 -4.46 12.81
C ASN A 186 6.96 -4.14 11.86
N SER A 187 7.08 -3.06 11.08
CA SER A 187 6.10 -2.71 10.06
C SER A 187 6.00 -3.81 9.00
N LEU A 188 7.13 -4.35 8.54
CA LEU A 188 7.16 -5.48 7.62
C LEU A 188 6.38 -6.69 8.14
N GLU A 189 6.53 -7.05 9.42
CA GLU A 189 5.78 -8.16 10.01
C GLU A 189 4.28 -7.86 10.08
N LYS A 190 3.92 -6.65 10.53
CA LYS A 190 2.53 -6.22 10.61
C LYS A 190 1.86 -6.21 9.23
N ASP A 191 2.56 -5.71 8.21
CA ASP A 191 2.07 -5.68 6.84
C ASP A 191 1.90 -7.10 6.28
N CYS A 192 2.80 -8.02 6.64
CA CYS A 192 2.66 -9.44 6.30
C CYS A 192 1.38 -10.04 6.91
N ASP A 193 1.09 -9.74 8.18
CA ASP A 193 -0.12 -10.20 8.86
C ASP A 193 -1.39 -9.59 8.26
N GLN A 194 -1.37 -8.29 7.96
CA GLN A 194 -2.48 -7.61 7.31
C GLN A 194 -2.77 -8.18 5.91
N ILE A 195 -1.75 -8.47 5.11
CA ILE A 195 -1.93 -9.12 3.81
C ILE A 195 -2.55 -10.50 3.98
N ALA A 196 -2.09 -11.28 4.96
CA ALA A 196 -2.64 -12.61 5.23
C ALA A 196 -4.11 -12.54 5.65
N GLU A 197 -4.46 -11.64 6.57
CA GLU A 197 -5.82 -11.41 7.03
C GLU A 197 -6.73 -10.98 5.87
N LEU A 198 -6.30 -10.00 5.04
CA LEU A 198 -7.06 -9.55 3.87
C LEU A 198 -7.32 -10.67 2.86
N VAL A 199 -6.36 -11.58 2.68
CA VAL A 199 -6.52 -12.76 1.82
C VAL A 199 -7.57 -13.71 2.41
N GLU A 200 -7.48 -14.02 3.71
CA GLU A 200 -8.41 -14.92 4.39
C GLU A 200 -9.84 -14.36 4.37
N ASP A 201 -9.99 -13.08 4.69
CA ASP A 201 -11.25 -12.34 4.60
C ASP A 201 -11.87 -12.44 3.19
N LYS A 202 -11.02 -12.30 2.16
CA LYS A 202 -11.48 -12.35 0.77
C LYS A 202 -11.93 -13.75 0.37
N LEU A 203 -11.22 -14.79 0.82
CA LEU A 203 -11.57 -16.18 0.57
C LEU A 203 -12.84 -16.59 1.33
N GLU A 204 -13.00 -16.13 2.57
CA GLU A 204 -14.19 -16.39 3.38
C GLU A 204 -15.44 -15.76 2.75
N LYS A 205 -15.38 -14.45 2.42
CA LYS A 205 -16.46 -13.73 1.73
C LYS A 205 -16.85 -14.42 0.42
N ASP A 206 -15.88 -14.96 -0.31
CA ASP A 206 -16.14 -15.72 -1.53
C ASP A 206 -16.84 -17.06 -1.24
N SER A 207 -16.42 -17.80 -0.21
CA SER A 207 -17.04 -19.07 0.18
C SER A 207 -18.51 -18.89 0.59
N VAL A 208 -18.80 -17.84 1.36
CA VAL A 208 -20.17 -17.45 1.74
C VAL A 208 -20.96 -17.08 0.49
N THR A 209 -20.40 -16.25 -0.39
CA THR A 209 -21.07 -15.86 -1.66
C THR A 209 -21.35 -17.06 -2.55
N ALA A 210 -20.42 -18.02 -2.64
CA ALA A 210 -20.60 -19.25 -3.40
C ALA A 210 -21.74 -20.12 -2.82
N SER A 211 -21.83 -20.25 -1.50
CA SER A 211 -22.93 -20.97 -0.84
C SER A 211 -24.30 -20.33 -1.09
N VAL A 212 -24.36 -18.98 -1.04
CA VAL A 212 -25.58 -18.21 -1.32
C VAL A 212 -25.97 -18.37 -2.79
N ASN A 213 -25.01 -18.30 -3.71
CA ASN A 213 -25.23 -18.52 -5.13
C ASN A 213 -25.73 -19.94 -5.43
N LEU A 214 -25.20 -20.96 -4.75
CA LEU A 214 -25.67 -22.34 -4.89
C LEU A 214 -27.14 -22.45 -4.46
N ARG A 215 -27.49 -21.84 -3.32
CA ARG A 215 -28.86 -21.80 -2.82
C ARG A 215 -29.81 -21.03 -3.75
N ALA A 216 -29.35 -19.92 -4.33
CA ALA A 216 -30.08 -19.14 -5.33
C ALA A 216 -30.33 -19.95 -6.61
N LYS A 217 -29.30 -20.63 -7.13
CA LYS A 217 -29.43 -21.54 -8.28
C LYS A 217 -30.42 -22.67 -8.01
N PHE A 218 -30.35 -23.30 -6.83
CA PHE A 218 -31.26 -24.39 -6.47
C PHE A 218 -32.72 -23.90 -6.37
N ARG A 219 -32.96 -22.77 -5.70
CA ARG A 219 -34.30 -22.16 -5.63
C ARG A 219 -34.83 -21.79 -7.01
N GLY A 220 -34.01 -21.15 -7.83
CA GLY A 220 -34.36 -20.81 -9.21
C GLY A 220 -34.67 -22.04 -10.06
N ALA A 221 -33.88 -23.10 -9.94
CA ALA A 221 -34.12 -24.37 -10.63
C ALA A 221 -35.43 -25.04 -10.19
N LEU A 222 -35.74 -25.02 -8.88
CA LEU A 222 -36.99 -25.58 -8.35
C LEU A 222 -38.22 -24.84 -8.89
N PHE A 223 -38.22 -23.50 -8.82
CA PHE A 223 -39.32 -22.69 -9.37
C PHE A 223 -39.42 -22.81 -10.90
N GLY A 224 -38.28 -22.91 -11.60
CA GLY A 224 -38.23 -23.13 -13.04
C GLY A 224 -38.81 -24.49 -13.44
N PHE A 225 -38.47 -25.55 -12.70
CA PHE A 225 -39.00 -26.90 -12.92
C PHE A 225 -40.52 -26.94 -12.71
N ILE A 226 -41.02 -26.37 -11.62
CA ILE A 226 -42.46 -26.30 -11.35
C ILE A 226 -43.18 -25.49 -12.43
N GLY A 227 -42.62 -24.34 -12.83
CA GLY A 227 -43.16 -23.49 -13.88
C GLY A 227 -43.26 -24.18 -15.25
N MET A 228 -42.31 -25.06 -15.58
CA MET A 228 -42.33 -25.87 -16.82
C MET A 228 -43.21 -27.11 -16.73
N LEU A 229 -43.31 -27.73 -15.55
CA LEU A 229 -44.07 -28.96 -15.35
C LEU A 229 -45.59 -28.73 -15.49
N LEU A 230 -46.09 -27.60 -14.99
CA LEU A 230 -47.52 -27.25 -15.03
C LEU A 230 -48.12 -27.27 -16.46
N PRO A 231 -47.57 -26.56 -17.46
CA PRO A 231 -48.08 -26.58 -18.83
C PRO A 231 -47.88 -27.93 -19.53
N LEU A 232 -46.82 -28.70 -19.19
CA LEU A 232 -46.62 -30.04 -19.73
C LEU A 232 -47.68 -31.03 -19.25
N ILE A 233 -48.05 -30.97 -17.96
CA ILE A 233 -49.14 -31.77 -17.41
C ILE A 233 -50.46 -31.39 -18.09
N LEU A 234 -50.72 -30.10 -18.30
CA LEU A 234 -51.91 -29.65 -19.03
C LEU A 234 -51.95 -30.19 -20.47
N LEU A 235 -50.85 -30.07 -21.21
CA LEU A 235 -50.75 -30.61 -22.57
C LEU A 235 -51.00 -32.12 -22.59
N ALA A 236 -50.41 -32.85 -21.65
CA ALA A 236 -50.61 -34.30 -21.53
C ALA A 236 -52.07 -34.65 -21.21
N THR A 237 -52.74 -33.92 -20.30
CA THR A 237 -54.17 -34.13 -20.02
C THR A 237 -55.06 -33.79 -21.22
N TYR A 238 -54.70 -32.75 -21.99
CA TYR A 238 -55.41 -32.39 -23.20
C TYR A 238 -55.31 -33.49 -24.26
N LEU A 239 -54.10 -33.99 -24.53
CA LEU A 239 -53.85 -35.09 -25.47
C LEU A 239 -54.59 -36.39 -25.10
N VAL A 240 -54.65 -36.73 -23.81
CA VAL A 240 -55.42 -37.89 -23.33
C VAL A 240 -56.94 -37.68 -23.49
N SER A 241 -57.40 -36.43 -23.44
CA SER A 241 -58.81 -36.08 -23.64
C SER A 241 -59.23 -36.14 -25.12
N THR A 242 -58.34 -35.82 -26.07
CA THR A 242 -58.56 -35.94 -27.53
C THR A 242 -58.22 -37.35 -28.03
N LYS A 243 -58.96 -38.35 -27.52
CA LYS A 243 -58.71 -39.78 -27.77
C LYS A 243 -58.70 -40.22 -29.24
N SER A 244 -59.40 -39.55 -30.15
CA SER A 244 -59.64 -40.06 -31.52
C SER A 244 -58.49 -39.88 -32.51
N GLU A 245 -57.68 -38.82 -32.34
CA GLU A 245 -56.59 -38.47 -33.26
C GLU A 245 -55.22 -38.95 -32.76
N VAL A 246 -55.04 -39.03 -31.44
CA VAL A 246 -53.75 -39.33 -30.80
C VAL A 246 -53.43 -40.83 -30.83
N VAL A 247 -54.46 -41.70 -30.80
CA VAL A 247 -54.32 -43.17 -30.92
C VAL A 247 -53.58 -43.57 -32.20
N LYS A 248 -53.78 -42.83 -33.29
CA LYS A 248 -53.15 -43.12 -34.60
C LYS A 248 -51.65 -42.85 -34.63
N VAL A 249 -51.13 -42.03 -33.70
CA VAL A 249 -49.74 -41.55 -33.72
C VAL A 249 -48.90 -42.15 -32.59
N LEU A 250 -49.47 -42.34 -31.38
CA LEU A 250 -48.73 -42.84 -30.22
C LEU A 250 -48.93 -44.34 -29.93
N GLY A 251 -49.89 -45.01 -30.57
CA GLY A 251 -50.20 -46.42 -30.30
C GLY A 251 -51.00 -46.63 -29.00
N GLU A 252 -51.73 -47.75 -28.95
CA GLU A 252 -52.69 -48.04 -27.88
C GLU A 252 -52.03 -48.28 -26.51
N ASP A 253 -50.85 -48.93 -26.48
CA ASP A 253 -50.15 -49.27 -25.24
C ASP A 253 -49.64 -48.05 -24.46
N ILE A 254 -49.15 -47.03 -25.18
CA ILE A 254 -48.65 -45.80 -24.58
C ILE A 254 -49.81 -44.95 -24.07
N LEU A 255 -50.92 -44.90 -24.82
CA LEU A 255 -52.11 -44.17 -24.41
C LEU A 255 -52.76 -44.82 -23.18
N ALA A 256 -52.80 -46.16 -23.11
CA ALA A 256 -53.29 -46.90 -21.96
C ALA A 256 -52.47 -46.58 -20.70
N THR A 257 -51.13 -46.57 -20.82
CA THR A 257 -50.23 -46.24 -19.72
C THR A 257 -50.36 -44.79 -19.27
N MET A 258 -50.43 -43.83 -20.20
CA MET A 258 -50.69 -42.42 -19.87
C MET A 258 -52.04 -42.21 -19.21
N SER A 259 -53.09 -42.90 -19.67
CA SER A 259 -54.44 -42.80 -19.10
C SER A 259 -54.54 -43.35 -17.67
N LEU A 260 -53.68 -44.31 -17.30
CA LEU A 260 -53.59 -44.84 -15.94
C LEU A 260 -53.04 -43.78 -14.97
N TYR A 261 -51.96 -43.10 -15.35
CA TYR A 261 -51.30 -42.10 -14.50
C TYR A 261 -52.00 -40.73 -14.51
N LEU A 262 -52.49 -40.28 -15.67
CA LEU A 262 -53.19 -38.99 -15.82
C LEU A 262 -54.70 -39.11 -15.58
N GLY A 263 -55.22 -40.32 -15.38
CA GLY A 263 -56.66 -40.62 -15.25
C GLY A 263 -57.41 -39.79 -14.20
N PRO A 264 -56.89 -39.64 -12.97
CA PRO A 264 -57.52 -38.77 -11.96
C PRO A 264 -57.58 -37.30 -12.39
N LEU A 265 -56.51 -36.80 -13.01
CA LEU A 265 -56.45 -35.42 -13.52
C LEU A 265 -57.40 -35.21 -14.71
N ALA A 266 -57.47 -36.18 -15.63
CA ALA A 266 -58.37 -36.13 -16.77
C ALA A 266 -59.85 -36.16 -16.33
N ARG A 267 -60.20 -36.94 -15.30
CA ARG A 267 -61.55 -36.91 -14.69
C ARG A 267 -61.85 -35.58 -14.01
N ALA A 268 -60.87 -34.96 -13.36
CA ALA A 268 -61.03 -33.62 -12.80
C ALA A 268 -61.23 -32.58 -13.91
N TRP A 269 -60.54 -32.72 -15.04
CA TRP A 269 -60.70 -31.87 -16.22
C TRP A 269 -62.10 -31.98 -16.83
N GLN A 270 -62.68 -33.18 -16.88
CA GLN A 270 -64.05 -33.41 -17.38
C GLN A 270 -65.14 -32.75 -16.51
N LYS A 271 -64.85 -32.44 -15.24
CA LYS A 271 -65.78 -31.68 -14.38
C LYS A 271 -65.79 -30.18 -14.66
N VAL A 272 -64.81 -29.67 -15.42
CA VAL A 272 -64.75 -28.25 -15.80
C VAL A 272 -65.73 -28.02 -16.95
N PRO A 273 -66.73 -27.13 -16.82
CA PRO A 273 -67.65 -26.83 -17.90
C PRO A 273 -66.90 -26.26 -19.10
N ALA A 274 -67.30 -26.64 -20.32
CA ALA A 274 -66.62 -26.23 -21.56
C ALA A 274 -66.49 -24.71 -21.73
N GLN A 275 -67.42 -23.93 -21.15
CA GLN A 275 -67.41 -22.47 -21.16
C GLN A 275 -66.29 -21.85 -20.30
N TYR A 276 -65.80 -22.55 -19.27
CA TYR A 276 -64.75 -22.07 -18.37
C TYR A 276 -63.36 -22.67 -18.64
N SER A 277 -63.27 -23.67 -19.51
CA SER A 277 -62.03 -24.34 -19.92
C SER A 277 -60.93 -23.35 -20.33
N GLN A 278 -61.26 -22.35 -21.17
CA GLN A 278 -60.30 -21.35 -21.63
C GLN A 278 -59.74 -20.49 -20.49
N TYR A 279 -60.59 -20.05 -19.55
CA TYR A 279 -60.16 -19.26 -18.40
C TYR A 279 -59.25 -20.05 -17.44
N VAL A 280 -59.52 -21.35 -17.25
CA VAL A 280 -58.68 -22.24 -16.43
C VAL A 280 -57.29 -22.43 -17.07
N ILE A 281 -57.23 -22.64 -18.39
CA ILE A 281 -55.96 -22.75 -19.12
C ILE A 281 -55.15 -21.46 -18.99
N ILE A 282 -55.78 -20.30 -19.25
CA ILE A 282 -55.13 -18.98 -19.14
C ILE A 282 -54.62 -18.75 -17.72
N GLY A 283 -55.40 -19.11 -16.69
CA GLY A 283 -55.00 -18.98 -15.29
C GLY A 283 -53.76 -19.82 -14.96
N ILE A 284 -53.71 -21.08 -15.38
CA ILE A 284 -52.57 -21.96 -15.12
C ILE A 284 -51.32 -21.51 -15.90
N VAL A 285 -51.48 -21.07 -17.15
CA VAL A 285 -50.38 -20.48 -17.93
C VAL A 285 -49.87 -19.20 -17.26
N GLY A 286 -50.76 -18.37 -16.71
CA GLY A 286 -50.39 -17.18 -15.94
C GLY A 286 -49.57 -17.54 -14.68
N VAL A 287 -50.00 -18.55 -13.92
CA VAL A 287 -49.25 -19.04 -12.74
C VAL A 287 -47.89 -19.61 -13.15
N ALA A 288 -47.82 -20.37 -14.25
CA ALA A 288 -46.56 -20.87 -14.79
C ALA A 288 -45.60 -19.74 -15.16
N LEU A 289 -46.09 -18.69 -15.83
CA LEU A 289 -45.30 -17.50 -16.17
C LEU A 289 -44.80 -16.77 -14.91
N ILE A 290 -45.65 -16.59 -13.90
CA ILE A 290 -45.25 -15.98 -12.61
C ILE A 290 -44.14 -16.80 -11.95
N MET A 291 -44.27 -18.13 -11.93
CA MET A 291 -43.25 -19.02 -11.36
C MET A 291 -41.92 -18.94 -12.13
N LEU A 292 -41.96 -18.83 -13.46
CA LEU A 292 -40.76 -18.62 -14.27
C LEU A 292 -40.12 -17.24 -14.06
N LEU A 293 -40.93 -16.20 -13.85
CA LEU A 293 -40.43 -14.87 -13.46
C LEU A 293 -39.74 -14.92 -12.09
N ILE A 294 -40.38 -15.54 -11.09
CA ILE A 294 -39.78 -15.74 -9.76
C ILE A 294 -38.49 -16.56 -9.87
N ALA A 295 -38.46 -17.60 -10.70
CA ALA A 295 -37.25 -18.40 -10.95
C ALA A 295 -36.10 -17.55 -11.49
N LYS A 296 -36.38 -16.61 -12.40
CA LYS A 296 -35.38 -15.70 -12.97
C LYS A 296 -34.82 -14.73 -11.91
N PHE A 297 -35.68 -14.18 -11.05
CA PHE A 297 -35.21 -13.28 -9.99
C PHE A 297 -34.49 -14.03 -8.85
N ALA A 298 -34.98 -15.22 -8.50
CA ALA A 298 -34.39 -16.06 -7.46
C ALA A 298 -33.04 -16.69 -7.86
N SER A 299 -32.74 -16.78 -9.16
CA SER A 299 -31.47 -17.34 -9.69
C SER A 299 -30.37 -16.30 -9.88
N SER A 300 -30.58 -15.03 -9.53
CA SER A 300 -29.56 -14.00 -9.62
C SER A 300 -28.34 -14.34 -8.75
N THR A 301 -27.19 -14.55 -9.38
CA THR A 301 -25.92 -14.86 -8.70
C THR A 301 -24.97 -13.67 -8.67
N LYS A 302 -24.22 -13.56 -7.58
CA LYS A 302 -23.11 -12.60 -7.46
C LYS A 302 -21.82 -13.17 -8.05
N PRO A 303 -20.89 -12.35 -8.54
CA PRO A 303 -19.59 -12.83 -9.03
C PRO A 303 -18.79 -13.47 -7.89
N THR A 304 -18.14 -14.60 -8.17
CA THR A 304 -17.24 -15.33 -7.26
C THR A 304 -15.86 -15.47 -7.89
N LEU A 305 -14.84 -15.64 -7.06
CA LEU A 305 -13.46 -15.87 -7.47
C LEU A 305 -13.32 -17.19 -8.25
N SER A 306 -12.52 -17.13 -9.31
CA SER A 306 -12.09 -18.32 -10.05
C SER A 306 -11.12 -19.17 -9.22
N ARG A 307 -11.01 -20.46 -9.55
CA ARG A 307 -10.04 -21.37 -8.90
C ARG A 307 -8.60 -20.85 -9.00
N LYS A 308 -8.24 -20.24 -10.14
CA LYS A 308 -6.91 -19.66 -10.36
C LYS A 308 -6.65 -18.48 -9.43
N GLN A 309 -7.63 -17.59 -9.26
CA GLN A 309 -7.53 -16.46 -8.33
C GLN A 309 -7.42 -16.92 -6.88
N LYS A 310 -8.22 -17.92 -6.46
CA LYS A 310 -8.11 -18.49 -5.11
C LYS A 310 -6.72 -19.07 -4.84
N LYS A 311 -6.20 -19.84 -5.80
CA LYS A 311 -4.86 -20.43 -5.69
C LYS A 311 -3.78 -19.35 -5.60
N SER A 312 -3.85 -18.32 -6.44
CA SER A 312 -2.88 -17.21 -6.41
C SER A 312 -2.93 -16.44 -5.09
N LEU A 313 -4.10 -16.20 -4.50
CA LEU A 313 -4.21 -15.55 -3.20
C LEU A 313 -3.61 -16.39 -2.07
N LEU A 314 -3.85 -17.71 -2.09
CA LEU A 314 -3.22 -18.63 -1.14
C LEU A 314 -1.70 -18.67 -1.29
N GLU A 315 -1.19 -18.71 -2.53
CA GLU A 315 0.25 -18.64 -2.81
C GLU A 315 0.86 -17.33 -2.28
N VAL A 316 0.17 -16.19 -2.42
CA VAL A 316 0.62 -14.90 -1.85
C VAL A 316 0.68 -14.96 -0.32
N ARG A 317 -0.38 -15.44 0.34
CA ARG A 317 -0.40 -15.58 1.80
C ARG A 317 0.73 -16.48 2.29
N ASP A 318 0.87 -17.65 1.68
CA ASP A 318 1.87 -18.65 2.08
C ASP A 318 3.30 -18.11 1.83
N TYR A 319 3.52 -17.35 0.76
CA TYR A 319 4.80 -16.68 0.51
C TYR A 319 5.11 -15.64 1.60
N VAL A 320 4.14 -14.78 1.90
CA VAL A 320 4.29 -13.71 2.90
C VAL A 320 4.55 -14.28 4.29
N GLN A 321 3.77 -15.27 4.73
CA GLN A 321 3.91 -15.88 6.05
C GLN A 321 5.18 -16.74 6.19
N ASN A 322 5.52 -17.56 5.19
CA ASN A 322 6.61 -18.52 5.34
C ASN A 322 7.96 -17.97 4.87
N THR A 323 7.97 -17.16 3.81
CA THR A 323 9.22 -16.67 3.21
C THR A 323 9.60 -15.31 3.79
N VAL A 324 8.70 -14.33 3.76
CA VAL A 324 9.02 -12.95 4.13
C VAL A 324 9.26 -12.81 5.64
N LYS A 325 8.39 -13.40 6.48
CA LYS A 325 8.61 -13.40 7.94
C LYS A 325 9.87 -14.15 8.36
N SER A 326 10.20 -15.28 7.72
CA SER A 326 11.47 -15.97 7.97
C SER A 326 12.68 -15.11 7.58
N LYS A 327 12.57 -14.38 6.46
CA LYS A 327 13.63 -13.46 6.01
C LYS A 327 13.82 -12.30 6.98
N LYS A 328 12.77 -11.76 7.61
CA LYS A 328 12.89 -10.76 8.70
C LYS A 328 13.82 -11.24 9.81
N GLN A 329 13.63 -12.47 10.29
CA GLN A 329 14.46 -13.02 11.37
C GLN A 329 15.93 -13.11 10.97
N LYS A 330 16.21 -13.53 9.72
CA LYS A 330 17.57 -13.57 9.17
C LYS A 330 18.19 -12.17 9.08
N LEU A 331 17.46 -11.19 8.53
CA LEU A 331 17.93 -9.80 8.43
C LEU A 331 18.23 -9.19 9.79
N TYR A 332 17.37 -9.45 10.79
CA TYR A 332 17.61 -8.98 12.16
C TYR A 332 18.86 -9.62 12.77
N GLN A 333 19.05 -10.93 12.57
CA GLN A 333 20.26 -11.63 13.02
C GLN A 333 21.53 -11.13 12.32
N GLU A 334 21.46 -10.87 11.01
CA GLU A 334 22.59 -10.30 10.24
C GLU A 334 22.97 -8.92 10.77
N TYR A 335 21.98 -8.06 11.02
CA TYR A 335 22.20 -6.75 11.61
C TYR A 335 22.80 -6.83 13.03
N LEU A 336 22.30 -7.75 13.89
CA LEU A 336 22.88 -7.96 15.21
C LEU A 336 24.33 -8.47 15.14
N LYS A 337 24.62 -9.41 14.23
CA LYS A 337 25.98 -9.92 14.02
C LYS A 337 26.93 -8.83 13.56
N GLN A 338 26.52 -7.98 12.62
CA GLN A 338 27.31 -6.82 12.19
C GLN A 338 27.53 -5.84 13.34
N SER A 339 26.50 -5.58 14.14
CA SER A 339 26.59 -4.66 15.27
C SER A 339 27.51 -5.16 16.39
N VAL A 340 27.58 -6.48 16.63
CA VAL A 340 28.47 -7.07 17.65
C VAL A 340 29.90 -7.20 17.13
N ALA A 341 30.10 -7.58 15.86
CA ALA A 341 31.43 -7.70 15.27
C ALA A 341 32.20 -6.37 15.20
N ASP A 342 31.48 -5.24 15.12
CA ASP A 342 32.06 -3.89 15.14
C ASP A 342 32.46 -3.41 16.56
N HIS A 343 32.12 -4.13 17.63
CA HIS A 343 32.58 -3.82 19.00
C HIS A 343 33.87 -4.56 19.41
N ASP A 344 34.30 -5.56 18.63
CA ASP A 344 35.48 -6.40 18.91
C ASP A 344 36.73 -6.02 18.07
N LEU A 345 36.68 -4.93 17.30
CA LEU A 345 37.77 -4.34 16.49
C LEU A 345 37.95 -2.87 16.83
#